data_AF-A0A561SZJ0-F1
#
_entry.id   AF-A0A561SZJ0-F1
#
_cell.length_a   1.000
_cell.length_b   1.000
_cell.length_c   1.000
_cell.angle_alpha   90.00
_cell.angle_beta   90.00
_cell.angle_gamma   90.00
#
_symmetry.space_group_name_H-M   'P 1'
#
loop_
_entity.id
_entity.type
_entity.pdbx_description
1 polymer ?
#
loop_
_entity_poly.entity_id
_entity_poly.type
_entity_poly.pdbx_seq_one_letter_code
_entity_poly.pdbx_strand_id
1 'polypeptide(L)'
;MTDLSGSERFPDDTGEQAARSGPLRLLSRWWPALIGMAAGVVSLLTVEPWTRTDPPTLLLPGLAIAYLVFGAVRGRLRRPGVLRLEIVGLVVFGGCALLAVLVDPRAGQYVAGLAWIGHAAWDVAHHRDLSRHHAVGVVPRGYAEFCIVLDLLIGASLIAAPLA
;
A
#
# COMPACT_ATOMS: atom_id res chain seq x y z
N MET A 1 31.53 -57.96 25.82
CA MET A 1 30.14 -58.32 25.45
C MET A 1 29.32 -57.05 25.68
N THR A 2 29.47 -56.09 24.78
CA THR A 2 28.61 -55.73 23.62
C THR A 2 27.89 -54.43 23.93
N ASP A 3 28.44 -53.40 23.29
CA ASP A 3 28.02 -52.02 23.15
C ASP A 3 26.57 -51.93 22.65
N LEU A 4 25.73 -51.18 23.36
CA LEU A 4 24.37 -50.86 22.93
C LEU A 4 24.45 -49.55 22.14
N SER A 5 24.73 -49.66 20.84
CA SER A 5 24.62 -48.53 19.91
C SER A 5 23.15 -48.13 19.73
N GLY A 6 22.67 -47.26 20.62
CA GLY A 6 21.44 -46.51 20.41
C GLY A 6 21.65 -45.50 19.29
N SER A 7 21.25 -45.86 18.07
CA SER A 7 21.13 -44.91 16.98
C SER A 7 19.90 -44.04 17.24
N GLU A 8 20.10 -42.88 17.87
CA GLU A 8 19.08 -41.85 17.96
C GLU A 8 18.81 -41.30 16.55
N ARG A 9 17.74 -41.83 15.95
CA ARG A 9 17.17 -41.35 14.69
C ARG A 9 16.51 -40.00 15.00
N PHE A 10 17.19 -38.90 14.68
CA PHE A 10 16.60 -37.56 14.67
C PHE A 10 15.32 -37.59 13.81
N PRO A 11 14.17 -37.11 14.32
CA PRO A 11 12.96 -36.98 13.51
C PRO A 11 13.23 -36.00 12.37
N ASP A 12 12.90 -36.43 11.15
CA ASP A 12 12.96 -35.62 9.94
C ASP A 12 11.80 -34.61 9.93
N ASP A 13 11.92 -33.57 10.76
CA ASP A 13 10.94 -32.47 10.86
C ASP A 13 10.95 -31.56 9.62
N THR A 14 11.82 -31.82 8.64
CA THR A 14 11.98 -30.96 7.46
C THR A 14 10.76 -31.06 6.52
N GLY A 15 10.14 -32.24 6.42
CA GLY A 15 8.96 -32.48 5.58
C GLY A 15 7.68 -31.83 6.12
N GLU A 16 7.48 -31.82 7.44
CA GLU A 16 6.28 -31.25 8.08
C GLU A 16 6.33 -29.71 8.11
N GLN A 17 7.52 -29.13 8.20
CA GLN A 17 7.74 -27.67 8.08
C GLN A 17 7.59 -27.17 6.63
N ALA A 18 8.01 -27.97 5.64
CA ALA A 18 7.79 -27.68 4.21
C ALA A 18 6.29 -27.76 3.83
N ALA A 19 5.53 -28.71 4.38
CA ALA A 19 4.09 -28.80 4.16
C ALA A 19 3.31 -27.63 4.81
N ARG A 20 3.81 -27.13 5.95
CA ARG A 20 3.24 -25.96 6.63
C ARG A 20 3.54 -24.63 5.93
N SER A 21 4.47 -24.58 4.99
CA SER A 21 4.80 -23.38 4.17
C SER A 21 4.03 -23.33 2.85
N GLY A 22 2.80 -23.86 2.83
CA GLY A 22 1.95 -23.88 1.64
C GLY A 22 1.44 -22.51 1.16
N PRO A 23 0.86 -22.44 -0.06
CA PRO A 23 0.31 -21.22 -0.68
C PRO A 23 -0.69 -20.46 0.21
N LEU A 24 -1.35 -21.16 1.15
CA LEU A 24 -2.24 -20.57 2.15
C LEU A 24 -1.53 -19.60 3.12
N ARG A 25 -0.24 -19.82 3.45
CA ARG A 25 0.55 -18.88 4.26
C ARG A 25 0.99 -17.66 3.46
N LEU A 26 1.32 -17.82 2.18
CA LEU A 26 1.55 -16.68 1.30
C LEU A 26 0.26 -15.85 1.17
N LEU A 27 -0.87 -16.51 0.94
CA LEU A 27 -2.17 -15.83 0.85
C LEU A 27 -2.50 -15.09 2.15
N SER A 28 -2.32 -15.72 3.31
CA SER A 28 -2.55 -15.10 4.62
C SER A 28 -1.61 -13.93 4.93
N ARG A 29 -0.41 -13.90 4.35
CA ARG A 29 0.56 -12.79 4.53
C ARG A 29 0.30 -11.63 3.56
N TRP A 30 -0.08 -11.93 2.33
CA TRP A 30 -0.20 -10.96 1.24
C TRP A 30 -1.65 -10.62 0.88
N TRP A 31 -2.64 -11.12 1.62
CA TRP A 31 -4.06 -10.84 1.34
C TRP A 31 -4.39 -9.35 1.13
N PRO A 32 -3.78 -8.37 1.85
CA PRO A 32 -4.08 -6.96 1.59
C PRO A 32 -3.55 -6.54 0.22
N ALA A 33 -2.30 -6.90 -0.11
CA ALA A 33 -1.71 -6.60 -1.41
C ALA A 33 -2.51 -7.24 -2.56
N LEU A 34 -3.07 -8.43 -2.35
CA LEU A 34 -3.91 -9.11 -3.33
C LEU A 34 -5.26 -8.40 -3.53
N ILE A 35 -5.87 -7.85 -2.47
CA ILE A 35 -7.05 -7.00 -2.61
C ILE A 35 -6.72 -5.72 -3.38
N GLY A 36 -5.56 -5.10 -3.09
CA GLY A 36 -5.10 -3.89 -3.78
C GLY A 36 -4.85 -4.15 -5.26
N MET A 37 -4.22 -5.29 -5.56
CA MET A 37 -4.05 -5.79 -6.92
C MET A 37 -5.39 -5.99 -7.62
N ALA A 38 -6.33 -6.72 -7.01
CA ALA A 38 -7.64 -6.99 -7.61
C ALA A 38 -8.40 -5.68 -7.91
N ALA A 39 -8.45 -4.74 -6.96
CA ALA A 39 -9.10 -3.45 -7.14
C ALA A 39 -8.42 -2.59 -8.22
N GLY A 40 -7.09 -2.56 -8.24
CA GLY A 40 -6.33 -1.84 -9.26
C GLY A 40 -6.49 -2.44 -10.67
N VAL A 41 -6.51 -3.78 -10.78
CA VAL A 41 -6.79 -4.47 -12.04
C VAL A 41 -8.20 -4.17 -12.53
N VAL A 42 -9.21 -4.19 -11.65
CA VAL A 42 -10.57 -3.78 -12.03
C VAL A 42 -10.55 -2.35 -12.58
N SER A 43 -9.87 -1.42 -11.92
CA SER A 43 -9.74 -0.05 -12.43
C SER A 43 -9.05 0.03 -13.80
N LEU A 44 -8.05 -0.81 -14.08
CA LEU A 44 -7.42 -0.90 -15.41
C LEU A 44 -8.35 -1.48 -16.47
N LEU A 45 -9.25 -2.39 -16.09
CA LEU A 45 -10.17 -3.05 -17.03
C LEU A 45 -11.43 -2.23 -17.30
N THR A 46 -11.81 -1.33 -16.38
CA THR A 46 -12.99 -0.47 -16.48
C THR A 46 -12.60 1.00 -16.71
N VAL A 47 -11.63 1.24 -17.57
CA VAL A 47 -11.13 2.58 -17.87
C VAL A 47 -12.23 3.38 -18.57
N GLU A 48 -12.76 4.37 -17.86
CA GLU A 48 -13.71 5.34 -18.38
C GLU A 48 -13.03 6.71 -18.55
N PRO A 49 -13.57 7.63 -19.36
CA PRO A 49 -13.08 8.99 -19.45
C PRO A 49 -13.08 9.66 -18.07
N TRP A 50 -11.91 10.10 -17.62
CA TRP A 50 -11.76 10.70 -16.30
C TRP A 50 -12.60 11.98 -16.17
N THR A 51 -13.28 12.11 -15.03
CA THR A 51 -13.98 13.30 -14.60
C THR A 51 -13.43 13.81 -13.27
N ARG A 52 -13.61 15.11 -13.03
CA ARG A 52 -13.13 15.79 -11.81
C ARG A 52 -13.67 15.18 -10.51
N THR A 53 -14.86 14.59 -10.57
CA THR A 53 -15.56 14.00 -9.42
C THR A 53 -15.33 12.51 -9.27
N ASP A 54 -14.50 11.91 -10.13
CA ASP A 54 -14.28 10.47 -10.08
C ASP A 54 -13.61 10.06 -8.76
N PRO A 55 -13.89 8.83 -8.29
CA PRO A 55 -13.31 8.32 -7.05
C PRO A 55 -11.79 8.50 -6.93
N PRO A 56 -10.96 8.30 -7.98
CA PRO A 56 -9.52 8.50 -7.87
C PRO A 56 -9.10 9.91 -7.42
N THR A 57 -9.86 10.95 -7.76
CA THR A 57 -9.56 12.33 -7.36
C THR A 57 -9.89 12.57 -5.89
N LEU A 58 -11.01 12.01 -5.42
CA LEU A 58 -11.51 12.19 -4.05
C LEU A 58 -10.83 11.28 -3.02
N LEU A 59 -10.38 10.10 -3.45
CA LEU A 59 -9.78 9.11 -2.56
C LEU A 59 -8.38 9.52 -2.09
N LEU A 60 -7.61 10.31 -2.84
CA LEU A 60 -6.29 10.81 -2.41
C LEU A 60 -6.33 11.59 -1.08
N PRO A 61 -7.11 12.69 -0.95
CA PRO A 61 -7.25 13.37 0.33
C PRO A 61 -7.98 12.51 1.37
N GLY A 62 -8.90 11.64 0.95
CA GLY A 62 -9.57 10.69 1.82
C GLY A 62 -8.61 9.71 2.50
N LEU A 63 -7.62 9.20 1.76
CA LEU A 63 -6.55 8.33 2.27
C LEU A 63 -5.67 9.09 3.27
N ALA A 64 -5.25 10.31 2.94
CA ALA A 64 -4.46 11.13 3.86
C ALA A 64 -5.20 11.40 5.19
N ILE A 65 -6.52 11.66 5.14
CA ILE A 65 -7.35 11.79 6.34
C ILE A 65 -7.45 10.46 7.09
N ALA A 66 -7.60 9.34 6.38
CA ALA A 66 -7.64 8.02 7.00
C ALA A 66 -6.35 7.71 7.76
N TYR A 67 -5.18 8.03 7.20
CA TYR A 67 -3.89 7.88 7.88
C TYR A 67 -3.81 8.72 9.16
N LEU A 68 -4.28 9.98 9.15
CA LEU A 68 -4.40 10.81 10.36
C LEU A 68 -5.29 10.17 11.42
N VAL A 69 -6.47 9.67 11.03
CA VAL A 69 -7.40 8.97 11.95
C VAL A 69 -6.76 7.72 12.53
N PHE A 70 -6.14 6.87 11.71
CA PHE A 70 -5.43 5.68 12.16
C PHE A 70 -4.29 6.02 13.12
N GLY A 71 -3.52 7.07 12.81
CA GLY A 71 -2.46 7.56 13.66
C GLY A 71 -2.98 8.05 15.01
N ALA A 72 -4.11 8.75 15.03
CA ALA A 72 -4.76 9.24 16.24
C ALA A 72 -5.26 8.09 17.12
N VAL A 73 -6.03 7.17 16.53
CA VAL A 73 -6.61 5.99 17.22
C VAL A 73 -5.52 5.12 17.83
N ARG A 74 -4.36 4.98 17.16
CA ARG A 74 -3.23 4.18 17.65
C ARG A 74 -2.25 4.96 18.53
N GLY A 75 -2.52 6.23 18.82
CA GLY A 75 -1.63 7.11 19.59
C GLY A 75 -0.27 7.36 18.93
N ARG A 76 -0.12 7.09 17.63
CA ARG A 76 1.15 7.22 16.89
C ARG A 76 1.50 8.67 16.60
N LEU A 77 0.51 9.57 16.50
CA LEU A 77 0.73 11.00 16.23
C LEU A 77 1.54 11.72 17.31
N ARG A 78 1.58 11.16 18.54
CA ARG A 78 2.35 11.74 19.67
C ARG A 78 3.86 11.52 19.52
N ARG A 79 4.28 10.65 18.60
CA ARG A 79 5.70 10.43 18.32
C ARG A 79 6.29 11.65 17.61
N PRO A 80 7.51 12.10 17.96
CA PRO A 80 8.14 13.24 17.32
C PRO A 80 8.17 13.10 15.79
N GLY A 81 7.72 14.13 15.08
CA GLY A 81 7.77 14.21 13.62
C GLY A 81 6.63 13.51 12.87
N VAL A 82 5.88 12.60 13.49
CA VAL A 82 4.82 11.83 12.81
C VAL A 82 3.66 12.72 12.39
N LEU A 83 3.11 13.52 13.31
CA LEU A 83 2.02 14.45 12.98
C LEU A 83 2.42 15.43 11.86
N ARG A 84 3.65 15.96 11.92
CA ARG A 84 4.16 16.87 10.89
C ARG A 84 4.21 16.17 9.53
N LEU A 85 4.68 14.93 9.51
CA LEU A 85 4.75 14.14 8.29
C LEU A 85 3.35 13.89 7.68
N GLU A 86 2.39 13.50 8.51
CA GLU A 86 1.00 13.29 8.08
C GLU A 86 0.35 14.58 7.56
N ILE A 87 0.62 15.72 8.19
CA ILE A 87 0.16 17.03 7.71
C ILE A 87 0.80 17.38 6.37
N VAL A 88 2.09 17.10 6.18
CA VAL A 88 2.76 17.32 4.89
C VAL A 88 2.13 16.44 3.81
N GLY A 89 1.88 15.16 4.10
CA GLY A 89 1.16 14.26 3.19
C GLY A 89 -0.22 14.81 2.83
N LEU A 90 -1.02 15.20 3.82
CA LEU A 90 -2.33 15.80 3.61
C LEU A 90 -2.28 17.04 2.72
N VAL A 91 -1.35 17.96 2.98
CA VAL A 91 -1.21 19.19 2.19
C VAL A 91 -0.78 18.90 0.76
N VAL A 92 0.19 18.00 0.57
CA VAL A 92 0.70 17.65 -0.77
C VAL A 92 -0.38 16.94 -1.58
N PHE A 93 -0.96 15.85 -1.07
CA PHE A 93 -1.93 15.06 -1.83
C PHE A 93 -3.29 15.75 -1.93
N GLY A 94 -3.72 16.47 -0.90
CA GLY A 94 -4.89 17.33 -0.97
C GLY A 94 -4.72 18.47 -1.96
N GLY A 95 -3.52 19.08 -2.00
CA GLY A 95 -3.16 20.09 -2.99
C GLY A 95 -3.16 19.55 -4.42
N CYS A 96 -2.63 18.35 -4.65
CA CYS A 96 -2.69 17.68 -5.95
C CYS A 96 -4.12 17.38 -6.38
N ALA A 97 -4.97 16.88 -5.48
CA ALA A 97 -6.38 16.63 -5.78
C ALA A 97 -7.12 17.93 -6.12
N LEU A 98 -6.89 19.00 -5.35
CA LEU A 98 -7.44 20.32 -5.66
C LEU A 98 -6.95 20.83 -7.02
N LEU A 99 -5.64 20.73 -7.29
CA LEU A 99 -5.08 21.15 -8.57
C LEU A 99 -5.71 20.38 -9.73
N ALA A 100 -5.89 19.05 -9.60
CA ALA A 100 -6.52 18.23 -10.62
C ALA A 100 -7.94 18.70 -10.97
N VAL A 101 -8.71 19.16 -9.98
CA VAL A 101 -10.06 19.71 -10.18
C VAL A 101 -10.04 21.08 -10.86
N LEU A 102 -9.04 21.92 -10.55
CA LEU A 102 -8.99 23.31 -11.00
C LEU A 102 -8.47 23.49 -12.44
N VAL A 103 -7.69 22.55 -12.95
CA VAL A 103 -7.12 22.62 -14.31
C VAL A 103 -8.08 22.05 -15.37
N ASP A 104 -7.66 22.09 -16.64
CA ASP A 104 -8.40 21.43 -17.72
C ASP A 104 -8.45 19.91 -17.48
N PRO A 105 -9.49 19.21 -17.98
CA PRO A 105 -9.70 17.81 -17.62
C PRO A 105 -8.52 16.88 -17.96
N ARG A 106 -7.81 17.18 -19.06
CA ARG A 106 -6.71 16.32 -19.52
C ARG A 106 -5.48 16.51 -18.63
N ALA A 107 -5.11 17.76 -18.32
CA ALA A 107 -4.06 18.02 -17.35
C ALA A 107 -4.43 17.45 -15.96
N GLY A 108 -5.69 17.60 -15.55
CA GLY A 108 -6.20 17.14 -14.26
C GLY A 108 -6.06 15.63 -14.08
N GLN A 109 -6.37 14.86 -15.13
CA GLN A 109 -6.16 13.42 -15.16
C GLN A 109 -4.69 13.03 -14.95
N TYR A 110 -3.74 13.71 -15.60
CA TYR A 110 -2.30 13.45 -15.39
C TYR A 110 -1.84 13.85 -13.99
N VAL A 111 -2.33 14.98 -13.46
CA VAL A 111 -2.03 15.41 -12.08
C VAL A 111 -2.53 14.36 -11.08
N ALA A 112 -3.76 13.86 -11.24
CA ALA A 112 -4.31 12.81 -10.40
C ALA A 112 -3.48 11.52 -10.51
N GLY A 113 -3.16 11.07 -11.72
CA GLY A 113 -2.34 9.87 -11.94
C GLY A 113 -0.95 9.96 -11.31
N LEU A 114 -0.27 11.09 -11.47
CA LEU A 114 1.04 11.34 -10.83
C LEU A 114 0.93 11.44 -9.32
N ALA A 115 -0.17 11.97 -8.78
CA ALA A 115 -0.38 12.05 -7.34
C ALA A 115 -0.56 10.67 -6.71
N TRP A 116 -1.26 9.74 -7.38
CA TRP A 116 -1.32 8.34 -6.95
C TRP A 116 0.05 7.67 -6.94
N ILE A 117 0.83 7.80 -8.02
CA ILE A 117 2.21 7.26 -8.06
C ILE A 117 3.09 7.90 -6.98
N GLY A 118 2.94 9.22 -6.78
CA GLY A 118 3.63 9.96 -5.72
C GLY A 118 3.26 9.46 -4.32
N HIS A 119 2.00 9.08 -4.09
CA HIS A 119 1.55 8.49 -2.84
C HIS A 119 2.18 7.11 -2.62
N ALA A 120 2.23 6.24 -3.64
CA ALA A 120 2.94 4.97 -3.55
C ALA A 120 4.43 5.18 -3.18
N ALA A 121 5.08 6.17 -3.80
CA ALA A 121 6.47 6.51 -3.50
C ALA A 121 6.64 7.06 -2.07
N TRP A 122 5.66 7.85 -1.60
CA TRP A 122 5.61 8.35 -0.24
C TRP A 122 5.48 7.23 0.79
N ASP A 123 4.57 6.28 0.56
CA ASP A 123 4.40 5.11 1.42
C ASP A 123 5.69 4.29 1.45
N VAL A 124 6.33 4.05 0.31
CA VAL A 124 7.64 3.38 0.25
C VAL A 124 8.70 4.16 1.03
N ALA A 125 8.81 5.47 0.86
CA ALA A 125 9.85 6.27 1.52
C ALA A 125 9.68 6.29 3.05
N HIS A 126 8.45 6.40 3.54
CA HIS A 126 8.16 6.52 4.98
C HIS A 126 7.99 5.16 5.68
N HIS A 127 7.69 4.10 4.92
CA HIS A 127 7.68 2.72 5.41
C HIS A 127 8.96 1.94 5.12
N ARG A 128 9.96 2.45 4.39
CA ARG A 128 11.16 1.69 3.95
C ARG A 128 12.01 1.04 5.04
N ASP A 129 11.74 1.31 6.31
CA ASP A 129 12.20 0.48 7.43
C ASP A 129 11.24 -0.71 7.74
N LEU A 130 10.64 -1.32 6.71
CA LEU A 130 9.67 -2.44 6.79
C LEU A 130 10.24 -3.73 7.40
N SER A 131 11.55 -3.77 7.68
CA SER A 131 12.28 -4.87 8.32
C SER A 131 12.86 -4.52 9.71
N ARG A 132 12.84 -3.26 10.16
CA ARG A 132 13.20 -2.92 11.55
C ARG A 132 12.03 -2.22 12.23
N HIS A 133 11.90 -2.50 13.51
CA HIS A 133 10.78 -2.07 14.35
C HIS A 133 10.65 -0.54 14.57
N HIS A 134 11.35 0.30 13.80
CA HIS A 134 11.49 1.73 14.03
C HIS A 134 10.91 2.63 12.93
N ALA A 135 10.43 2.08 11.80
CA ALA A 135 9.64 2.83 10.83
C ALA A 135 8.43 3.48 11.50
N VAL A 136 8.08 4.69 11.08
CA VAL A 136 6.89 5.43 11.54
C VAL A 136 5.63 4.71 11.06
N GLY A 137 5.28 3.61 11.76
CA GLY A 137 4.17 2.74 11.41
C GLY A 137 2.83 3.31 11.87
N VAL A 138 2.35 4.35 11.20
CA VAL A 138 0.98 4.86 11.40
C VAL A 138 -0.02 3.75 11.05
N VAL A 139 0.17 3.13 9.89
CA VAL A 139 -0.60 1.98 9.40
C VAL A 139 0.19 0.66 9.50
N PRO A 140 -0.48 -0.51 9.54
CA PRO A 140 0.20 -1.81 9.45
C PRO A 140 0.90 -2.00 8.12
N ARG A 141 1.94 -2.83 8.09
CA ARG A 141 2.66 -3.23 6.87
C ARG A 141 1.74 -3.66 5.72
N GLY A 142 0.76 -4.53 6.00
CA GLY A 142 -0.16 -5.00 4.97
C GLY A 142 -1.01 -3.88 4.37
N TYR A 143 -1.35 -2.85 5.15
CA TYR A 143 -2.09 -1.70 4.65
C TYR A 143 -1.24 -0.86 3.69
N ALA A 144 0.02 -0.60 4.05
CA ALA A 144 0.96 0.09 3.15
C ALA A 144 1.22 -0.71 1.86
N GLU A 145 1.38 -2.04 1.96
CA GLU A 145 1.54 -2.92 0.79
C GLU A 145 0.29 -2.89 -0.12
N PHE A 146 -0.91 -2.83 0.47
CA PHE A 146 -2.16 -2.63 -0.27
C PHE A 146 -2.17 -1.30 -1.02
N CYS A 147 -1.90 -0.18 -0.32
CA CYS A 147 -1.89 1.16 -0.91
C CYS A 147 -0.88 1.24 -2.05
N ILE A 148 0.38 0.83 -1.83
CA ILE A 148 1.42 0.87 -2.87
C ILE A 148 0.96 0.16 -4.15
N VAL A 149 0.38 -1.03 -4.05
CA VAL A 149 -0.06 -1.78 -5.25
C VAL A 149 -1.25 -1.10 -5.91
N LEU A 150 -2.25 -0.70 -5.12
CA LEU A 150 -3.45 -0.04 -5.62
C LEU A 150 -3.11 1.26 -6.34
N ASP A 151 -2.29 2.10 -5.70
CA ASP A 151 -1.90 3.42 -6.15
C ASP A 151 -1.14 3.38 -7.48
N LEU A 152 -0.22 2.42 -7.62
CA LEU A 152 0.52 2.24 -8.86
C LEU A 152 -0.40 1.84 -10.01
N LEU A 153 -1.40 0.98 -9.75
CA LEU A 153 -2.35 0.54 -10.77
C LEU A 153 -3.32 1.66 -11.14
N ILE A 154 -3.91 2.37 -10.18
CA ILE A 154 -4.79 3.51 -10.44
C ILE A 154 -4.02 4.64 -11.13
N GLY A 155 -2.81 4.95 -10.66
CA GLY A 155 -1.96 5.95 -11.30
C GLY A 155 -1.62 5.60 -12.75
N ALA A 156 -1.27 4.33 -13.00
CA ALA A 156 -0.99 3.84 -14.34
C ALA A 156 -2.23 3.87 -15.25
N SER A 157 -3.42 3.47 -14.76
CA SER A 157 -4.64 3.51 -15.56
C SER A 157 -4.99 4.94 -15.98
N LEU A 158 -4.90 5.91 -15.07
CA LEU A 158 -5.17 7.32 -15.38
C LEU A 158 -4.18 7.88 -16.42
N ILE A 159 -2.91 7.49 -16.36
CA ILE A 159 -1.90 7.95 -17.32
C ILE A 159 -2.02 7.26 -18.68
N ALA A 160 -2.37 5.96 -18.68
CA ALA A 160 -2.46 5.15 -19.89
C ALA A 160 -3.80 5.30 -20.63
N ALA A 161 -4.88 5.64 -19.94
CA ALA A 161 -6.23 5.77 -20.52
C ALA A 161 -6.29 6.66 -21.78
N PRO A 162 -5.62 7.83 -21.86
CA PRO A 162 -5.62 8.65 -23.07
C PRO A 162 -4.79 8.09 -24.23
N LEU A 163 -4.06 6.97 -24.03
CA LEU A 163 -3.21 6.32 -25.02
C LEU A 163 -3.84 5.05 -25.62
N ALA A 164 -4.97 4.59 -25.07
CA ALA A 164 -5.71 3.40 -25.50
C ALA A 164 -6.89 3.79 -26.41
#